data_AF-A0A5B3GHZ2-F1
#
_entry.id   AF-A0A5B3GHZ2-F1
#
_cell.length_a   1.000
_cell.length_b   1.000
_cell.length_c   1.000
_cell.angle_alpha   90.00
_cell.angle_beta   90.00
_cell.angle_gamma   90.00
#
_symmetry.space_group_name_H-M   'P 1'
#
loop_
_entity.id
_entity.type
_entity.pdbx_description
1 polymer ?
#
loop_
_entity_poly.entity_id
_entity_poly.type
_entity_poly.pdbx_seq_one_letter_code
_entity_poly.pdbx_strand_id
1 'polypeptide(L)'
;MTEIPVNCLFNKKKTGCGATELAIRNSIPTLIAMPYVALVKNKTVCRTDDIEVLGVYEDITEWDITQFARTHSPLKIATTYDSLPRVVSALQSIGIDPYKELFLLVDEWHVLFNSYSFRHNAIKNLLAEAAKFDKATYMTATPIEREYMLEELRHLPTCEID
;
A
#
# COMPACT_ATOMS: atom_id res chain seq x y z
N MET A 1 -7.65 7.09 16.70
CA MET A 1 -6.39 6.78 15.97
C MET A 1 -6.21 7.84 14.88
N THR A 2 -5.07 8.54 14.86
CA THR A 2 -4.77 9.63 13.88
C THR A 2 -3.83 9.17 12.77
N GLU A 3 -3.11 8.07 12.97
CA GLU A 3 -2.15 7.50 12.02
C GLU A 3 -2.23 5.97 12.04
N ILE A 4 -1.75 5.34 10.96
CA ILE A 4 -1.67 3.88 10.87
C ILE A 4 -0.43 3.41 11.64
N PRO A 5 -0.55 2.39 12.52
CA PRO A 5 0.61 1.82 13.21
C PRO A 5 1.61 1.27 12.19
N VAL A 6 2.89 1.49 12.42
CA VAL A 6 3.98 1.20 11.47
C VAL A 6 4.60 -0.17 11.77
N ASN A 7 5.06 -0.89 10.74
CA ASN A 7 5.81 -2.16 10.88
C ASN A 7 5.02 -3.24 11.61
N CYS A 8 3.75 -3.40 11.23
CA CYS A 8 2.85 -4.37 11.86
C CYS A 8 1.87 -5.02 10.86
N LEU A 9 1.23 -6.09 11.34
CA LEU A 9 0.04 -6.67 10.74
C LEU A 9 -1.17 -5.99 11.38
N PHE A 10 -1.81 -5.09 10.64
CA PHE A 10 -2.88 -4.27 11.16
C PHE A 10 -4.26 -4.86 10.83
N ASN A 11 -4.97 -5.33 11.85
CA ASN A 11 -6.34 -5.78 11.76
C ASN A 11 -7.31 -4.58 11.90
N LYS A 12 -7.92 -4.19 10.78
CA LYS A 12 -8.89 -3.07 10.75
C LYS A 12 -10.31 -3.48 11.19
N LYS A 13 -10.51 -4.74 11.61
CA LYS A 13 -11.74 -5.42 12.10
C LYS A 13 -12.95 -5.44 11.16
N LYS A 14 -13.16 -4.39 10.37
CA LYS A 14 -14.28 -4.24 9.43
C LYS A 14 -13.84 -3.46 8.20
N THR A 15 -14.31 -3.88 7.03
CA THR A 15 -14.15 -3.10 5.79
C THR A 15 -14.90 -1.78 5.89
N GLY A 16 -14.37 -0.72 5.28
CA GLY A 16 -14.99 0.61 5.33
C GLY A 16 -14.84 1.37 6.65
N CYS A 17 -14.01 0.90 7.59
CA CYS A 17 -13.71 1.59 8.85
C CYS A 17 -12.86 2.87 8.69
N GLY A 18 -12.51 3.24 7.46
CA GLY A 18 -11.74 4.46 7.18
C GLY A 18 -10.23 4.34 7.40
N ALA A 19 -9.68 3.15 7.65
CA ALA A 19 -8.23 3.01 7.86
C ALA A 19 -7.39 3.44 6.64
N THR A 20 -7.76 3.02 5.43
CA THR A 20 -7.13 3.51 4.19
C THR A 20 -7.33 5.03 4.02
N GLU A 21 -8.47 5.55 4.47
CA GLU A 21 -8.78 6.97 4.43
C GLU A 21 -7.89 7.77 5.41
N LEU A 22 -7.58 7.21 6.58
CA LEU A 22 -6.65 7.78 7.54
C LEU A 22 -5.24 7.94 6.94
N ALA A 23 -4.78 6.92 6.20
CA ALA A 23 -3.50 6.95 5.49
C ALA A 23 -3.47 7.99 4.35
N ILE A 24 -4.61 8.26 3.72
CA ILE A 24 -4.74 9.29 2.69
C ILE A 24 -4.73 10.69 3.31
N ARG A 25 -5.49 10.90 4.39
CA ARG A 25 -5.70 12.23 4.99
C ARG A 25 -4.57 12.74 5.87
N ASN A 26 -3.73 11.86 6.41
CA ASN A 26 -2.63 12.27 7.27
C ASN A 26 -1.51 12.99 6.47
N SER A 27 -0.58 13.62 7.16
CA SER A 27 0.55 14.34 6.56
C SER A 27 1.73 13.45 6.13
N ILE A 28 1.65 12.14 6.35
CA ILE A 28 2.74 11.19 6.05
C ILE A 28 2.77 10.91 4.54
N PRO A 29 3.89 11.07 3.83
CA PRO A 29 4.01 10.61 2.45
C PRO A 29 3.76 9.08 2.40
N THR A 30 2.75 8.66 1.63
CA THR A 30 2.25 7.28 1.67
C THR A 30 2.08 6.71 0.27
N LEU A 31 2.60 5.50 0.08
CA LEU A 31 2.30 4.61 -1.02
C LEU A 31 1.34 3.52 -0.54
N ILE A 32 0.17 3.41 -1.15
CA ILE A 32 -0.88 2.46 -0.75
C ILE A 32 -0.99 1.38 -1.84
N ALA A 33 -0.48 0.20 -1.57
CA ALA A 33 -0.54 -0.93 -2.49
C ALA A 33 -1.82 -1.74 -2.24
N MET A 34 -2.61 -2.00 -3.29
CA MET A 34 -3.92 -2.66 -3.23
C MET A 34 -4.01 -3.82 -4.24
N PRO A 35 -4.84 -4.84 -3.99
CA PRO A 35 -4.94 -6.00 -4.88
C PRO A 35 -5.66 -5.73 -6.20
N TYR A 36 -6.54 -4.72 -6.26
CA TYR A 36 -7.44 -4.54 -7.40
C TYR A 36 -7.46 -3.09 -7.90
N VAL A 37 -7.49 -2.92 -9.24
CA VAL A 37 -7.66 -1.61 -9.90
C VAL A 37 -8.93 -0.91 -9.42
N ALA A 38 -10.02 -1.64 -9.18
CA ALA A 38 -11.26 -1.08 -8.69
C ALA A 38 -11.11 -0.40 -7.31
N LEU A 39 -10.27 -0.95 -6.42
CA LEU A 39 -9.98 -0.34 -5.13
C LEU A 39 -9.15 0.93 -5.30
N VAL A 40 -8.12 0.89 -6.16
CA VAL A 40 -7.32 2.08 -6.48
C VAL A 40 -8.22 3.19 -7.02
N LYS A 41 -9.05 2.92 -8.03
CA LYS A 41 -9.99 3.89 -8.61
C LYS A 41 -10.99 4.44 -7.59
N ASN A 42 -11.51 3.59 -6.70
CA ASN A 42 -12.40 4.03 -5.61
C ASN A 42 -11.70 5.05 -4.70
N LYS A 43 -10.40 4.85 -4.42
CA LYS A 43 -9.62 5.72 -3.53
C LYS A 43 -9.01 6.94 -4.21
N THR A 44 -9.13 7.09 -5.53
CA THR A 44 -8.55 8.22 -6.27
C THR A 44 -9.60 8.93 -7.11
N VAL A 45 -10.13 8.26 -8.13
CA VAL A 45 -11.08 8.84 -9.11
C VAL A 45 -12.45 9.11 -8.51
N CYS A 46 -12.93 8.26 -7.60
CA CYS A 46 -14.26 8.40 -6.99
C CYS A 46 -14.27 9.32 -5.75
N ARG A 47 -13.15 9.96 -5.42
CA ARG A 47 -13.10 10.92 -4.33
C ARG A 47 -13.90 12.18 -4.69
N THR A 48 -14.50 12.81 -3.67
CA THR A 48 -15.28 14.04 -3.82
C THR A 48 -14.71 15.19 -2.98
N ASP A 49 -13.55 15.00 -2.37
CA ASP A 49 -12.84 16.01 -1.59
C ASP A 49 -11.60 16.50 -2.32
N ASP A 50 -10.98 17.56 -1.80
CA ASP A 50 -9.86 18.26 -2.43
C ASP A 50 -8.50 17.55 -2.20
N ILE A 51 -8.49 16.28 -1.80
CA ILE A 51 -7.26 15.53 -1.57
C ILE A 51 -6.86 14.81 -2.85
N GLU A 52 -5.76 15.26 -3.44
CA GLU A 52 -5.19 14.64 -4.64
C GLU A 52 -4.39 13.39 -4.27
N VAL A 53 -4.82 12.25 -4.82
CA VAL A 53 -4.13 10.96 -4.69
C VAL A 53 -3.94 10.40 -6.09
N LEU A 54 -2.68 10.17 -6.49
CA LEU A 54 -2.41 9.54 -7.78
C LEU A 54 -2.78 8.07 -7.73
N GLY A 55 -3.68 7.63 -8.61
CA GLY A 55 -3.98 6.22 -8.82
C GLY A 55 -3.09 5.65 -9.91
N VAL A 56 -2.24 4.67 -9.59
CA VAL A 56 -1.32 4.01 -10.55
C VAL A 56 -1.74 2.57 -10.79
N TYR A 57 -2.25 2.31 -11.99
CA TYR A 57 -2.57 0.99 -12.54
C TYR A 57 -2.06 0.91 -13.99
N GLU A 58 -2.34 -0.16 -14.73
CA GLU A 58 -1.69 -0.50 -16.01
C GLU A 58 -1.46 0.69 -16.97
N ASP A 59 -2.48 1.53 -17.21
CA ASP A 59 -2.44 2.64 -18.17
C ASP A 59 -1.66 3.89 -17.72
N ILE A 60 -1.17 3.94 -16.48
CA ILE A 60 -0.49 5.12 -15.92
C ILE A 60 1.02 5.00 -16.15
N THR A 61 1.62 6.05 -16.73
CA THR A 61 3.03 6.03 -17.16
C THR A 61 3.99 6.49 -16.05
N GLU A 62 5.27 6.19 -16.21
CA GLU A 62 6.32 6.74 -15.33
C GLU A 62 6.39 8.28 -15.41
N TRP A 63 6.06 8.84 -16.58
CA TRP A 63 5.96 10.29 -16.72
C TRP A 63 4.86 10.87 -15.82
N ASP A 64 3.67 10.26 -15.79
CA ASP A 64 2.58 10.71 -14.91
C ASP A 64 2.98 10.66 -13.43
N ILE A 65 3.66 9.58 -13.03
CA ILE A 65 4.15 9.39 -11.65
C ILE A 65 5.18 10.48 -11.30
N THR A 66 6.15 10.72 -12.17
CA THR A 66 7.21 11.72 -11.93
C THR A 66 6.70 13.15 -11.96
N GLN A 67 5.73 13.48 -12.84
CA GLN A 67 5.10 14.79 -12.83
C GLN A 67 4.33 15.03 -11.53
N PHE A 68 3.49 14.07 -11.13
CA PHE A 68 2.76 14.17 -9.87
C PHE A 68 3.72 14.36 -8.68
N ALA A 69 4.80 13.58 -8.65
CA ALA A 69 5.77 13.65 -7.57
C ALA A 69 6.54 14.97 -7.47
N ARG A 70 6.66 15.73 -8.57
CA ARG A 70 7.30 17.05 -8.60
C ARG A 70 6.39 18.18 -8.16
N THR A 71 5.07 18.00 -8.26
CA THR A 71 4.09 19.06 -8.03
C THR A 71 3.27 18.87 -6.76
N HIS A 72 3.34 17.71 -6.11
CA HIS A 72 2.54 17.40 -4.93
C HIS A 72 3.41 17.08 -3.71
N SER A 73 2.98 17.57 -2.54
CA SER A 73 3.55 17.21 -1.25
C SER A 73 2.48 17.39 -0.16
N PRO A 74 2.26 16.41 0.74
CA PRO A 74 2.93 15.11 0.80
C PRO A 74 2.52 14.19 -0.37
N LEU A 75 3.39 13.26 -0.74
CA LEU A 75 3.08 12.30 -1.79
C LEU A 75 2.02 11.30 -1.33
N LYS A 76 0.91 11.23 -2.06
CA LYS A 76 -0.15 10.24 -1.88
C LYS A 76 -0.35 9.49 -3.18
N ILE A 77 0.08 8.23 -3.19
CA ILE A 77 -0.03 7.37 -4.37
C ILE A 77 -0.74 6.08 -3.95
N ALA A 78 -1.82 5.73 -4.64
CA ALA A 78 -2.47 4.43 -4.52
C ALA A 78 -2.13 3.62 -5.77
N THR A 79 -1.66 2.38 -5.61
CA THR A 79 -1.21 1.54 -6.72
C THR A 79 -1.69 0.11 -6.58
N THR A 80 -1.74 -0.63 -7.70
CA THR A 80 -1.92 -2.09 -7.62
C THR A 80 -0.63 -2.75 -7.15
N TYR A 81 -0.73 -3.93 -6.54
CA TYR A 81 0.44 -4.73 -6.18
C TYR A 81 1.43 -4.90 -7.35
N ASP A 82 0.92 -5.22 -8.54
CA ASP A 82 1.75 -5.42 -9.74
C ASP A 82 2.42 -4.14 -10.25
N SER A 83 1.84 -2.97 -9.97
CA SER A 83 2.40 -1.67 -10.37
C SER A 83 3.38 -1.08 -9.35
N LEU A 84 3.50 -1.66 -8.16
CA LEU A 84 4.37 -1.15 -7.10
C LEU A 84 5.83 -0.93 -7.56
N PRO A 85 6.50 -1.90 -8.23
CA PRO A 85 7.88 -1.71 -8.66
C PRO A 85 8.06 -0.55 -9.66
N ARG A 86 7.05 -0.31 -10.52
CA ARG A 86 7.06 0.81 -11.47
C ARG A 86 6.98 2.16 -10.75
N VAL A 87 6.14 2.27 -9.72
CA VAL A 87 6.08 3.50 -8.89
C VAL A 87 7.43 3.76 -8.23
N VAL A 88 8.03 2.72 -7.65
CA VAL A 88 9.35 2.84 -7.00
C VAL A 88 10.41 3.31 -8.00
N SER A 89 10.51 2.64 -9.16
CA SER A 89 11.44 2.99 -10.24
C SER A 89 11.27 4.44 -10.71
N ALA A 90 10.02 4.86 -10.95
CA ALA A 90 9.71 6.22 -11.40
C ALA A 90 10.15 7.27 -10.38
N LEU A 91 9.87 7.07 -9.09
CA LEU A 91 10.28 7.99 -8.02
C LEU A 91 11.82 8.05 -7.89
N GLN A 92 12.49 6.90 -7.94
CA GLN A 92 13.95 6.83 -7.89
C GLN A 92 14.61 7.54 -9.08
N SER A 93 14.00 7.48 -10.26
CA SER A 93 14.52 8.17 -11.47
C SER A 93 14.62 9.69 -11.32
N ILE A 94 13.88 10.27 -10.37
CA ILE A 94 13.90 11.72 -10.07
C ILE A 94 14.55 12.04 -8.71
N GLY A 95 15.23 11.07 -8.10
CA GLY A 95 16.00 11.27 -6.87
C GLY A 95 15.23 11.13 -5.55
N ILE A 96 14.00 10.60 -5.59
CA ILE A 96 13.23 10.27 -4.38
C ILE A 96 13.49 8.80 -4.03
N ASP A 97 13.89 8.50 -2.80
CA ASP A 97 14.10 7.14 -2.30
C ASP A 97 12.84 6.66 -1.54
N PRO A 98 11.90 5.95 -2.20
CA PRO A 98 10.60 5.66 -1.60
C PRO A 98 10.72 4.74 -0.39
N TYR A 99 11.76 3.91 -0.36
CA TYR A 99 12.03 2.98 0.72
C TYR A 99 12.29 3.70 2.05
N LYS A 100 12.87 4.90 2.02
CA LYS A 100 13.19 5.69 3.22
C LYS A 100 12.20 6.83 3.45
N GLU A 101 11.74 7.45 2.36
CA GLU A 101 10.97 8.68 2.42
C GLU A 101 9.46 8.44 2.55
N LEU A 102 8.94 7.32 2.04
CA LEU A 102 7.51 7.01 2.05
C LEU A 102 7.18 5.91 3.07
N PHE A 103 5.97 5.97 3.59
CA PHE A 103 5.32 4.87 4.28
C PHE A 103 4.61 3.98 3.27
N LEU A 104 4.84 2.66 3.33
CA LEU A 104 4.11 1.69 2.53
C LEU A 104 2.93 1.10 3.33
N LEU A 105 1.72 1.24 2.79
CA LEU A 105 0.54 0.54 3.29
C LEU A 105 0.12 -0.54 2.29
N VAL A 106 0.25 -1.81 2.67
CA VAL A 106 -0.24 -2.96 1.88
C VAL A 106 -1.66 -3.28 2.36
N ASP A 107 -2.68 -2.84 1.62
CA ASP A 107 -4.09 -2.97 1.99
C ASP A 107 -4.73 -4.23 1.40
N GLU A 108 -5.60 -4.90 2.16
CA GLU A 108 -6.20 -6.19 1.83
C GLU A 108 -5.15 -7.28 1.53
N TRP A 109 -4.07 -7.32 2.33
CA TRP A 109 -2.98 -8.30 2.15
C TRP A 109 -3.46 -9.75 2.27
N HIS A 110 -4.59 -10.01 2.95
CA HIS A 110 -5.18 -11.34 3.06
C HIS A 110 -5.59 -11.92 1.70
N VAL A 111 -5.89 -11.06 0.70
CA VAL A 111 -6.25 -11.50 -0.66
C VAL A 111 -5.13 -12.31 -1.29
N LEU A 112 -3.87 -12.06 -0.89
CA LEU A 112 -2.71 -12.84 -1.32
C LEU A 112 -2.82 -14.33 -0.93
N PHE A 113 -3.69 -14.68 0.02
CA PHE A 113 -3.85 -16.05 0.54
C PHE A 113 -5.07 -16.79 -0.03
N ASN A 114 -6.04 -16.07 -0.62
CA ASN A 114 -7.30 -16.66 -1.08
C ASN A 114 -7.16 -17.55 -2.34
N SER A 115 -6.04 -17.48 -3.06
CA SER A 115 -5.72 -18.39 -4.15
C SER A 115 -4.66 -19.39 -3.70
N TYR A 116 -5.12 -20.47 -3.07
CA TYR A 116 -4.37 -21.57 -2.42
C TYR A 116 -3.31 -22.31 -3.27
N SER A 117 -2.93 -21.80 -4.45
CA SER A 117 -1.85 -22.37 -5.29
C SER A 117 -1.26 -21.41 -6.34
N PHE A 118 -1.81 -20.20 -6.54
CA PHE A 118 -1.53 -19.42 -7.75
C PHE A 118 -0.64 -18.20 -7.49
N ARG A 119 0.62 -18.33 -7.94
CA ARG A 119 1.70 -17.33 -8.04
C ARG A 119 2.45 -17.00 -6.75
N HIS A 120 3.13 -18.02 -6.21
CA HIS A 120 4.25 -17.83 -5.27
C HIS A 120 5.16 -16.65 -5.65
N ASN A 121 5.45 -16.46 -6.94
CA ASN A 121 6.35 -15.40 -7.38
C ASN A 121 5.76 -13.99 -7.23
N ALA A 122 4.47 -13.77 -7.51
CA ALA A 122 3.87 -12.43 -7.41
C ALA A 122 3.83 -11.96 -5.95
N ILE A 123 3.44 -12.87 -5.05
CA ILE A 123 3.42 -12.62 -3.60
C ILE A 123 4.84 -12.40 -3.09
N LYS A 124 5.79 -13.27 -3.44
CA LYS A 124 7.20 -13.11 -3.05
C LYS A 124 7.81 -11.82 -3.58
N ASN A 125 7.49 -11.43 -4.80
CA ASN A 125 7.98 -10.18 -5.37
C ASN A 125 7.40 -8.97 -4.61
N LEU A 126 6.09 -8.96 -4.32
CA LEU A 126 5.48 -7.92 -3.51
C LEU A 126 6.10 -7.84 -2.12
N LEU A 127 6.29 -8.98 -1.44
CA LEU A 127 6.88 -9.02 -0.10
C LEU A 127 8.35 -8.61 -0.11
N ALA A 128 9.12 -9.07 -1.09
CA ALA A 128 10.52 -8.68 -1.26
C ALA A 128 10.67 -7.19 -1.59
N GLU A 129 9.74 -6.62 -2.36
CA GLU A 129 9.71 -5.19 -2.64
C GLU A 129 9.30 -4.38 -1.40
N ALA A 130 8.24 -4.82 -0.70
CA ALA A 130 7.75 -4.18 0.52
C ALA A 130 8.76 -4.23 1.67
N ALA A 131 9.52 -5.32 1.80
CA ALA A 131 10.55 -5.49 2.84
C ALA A 131 11.72 -4.52 2.70
N LYS A 132 11.87 -3.82 1.57
CA LYS A 132 12.88 -2.78 1.38
C LYS A 132 12.50 -1.46 2.06
N PHE A 133 11.22 -1.25 2.37
CA PHE A 133 10.76 -0.03 3.01
C PHE A 133 11.09 -0.02 4.51
N ASP A 134 11.62 1.10 5.02
CA ASP A 134 11.87 1.31 6.46
C ASP A 134 10.56 1.26 7.28
N LYS A 135 9.46 1.65 6.63
CA LYS A 135 8.12 1.77 7.23
C LYS A 135 7.09 1.11 6.32
N ALA A 136 6.65 -0.10 6.68
CA ALA A 136 5.62 -0.84 5.95
C ALA A 136 4.59 -1.46 6.91
N THR A 137 3.30 -1.35 6.58
CA THR A 137 2.22 -2.00 7.35
C THR A 137 1.30 -2.79 6.44
N TYR A 138 0.93 -3.98 6.89
CA TYR A 138 0.06 -4.90 6.16
C TYR A 138 -1.31 -4.89 6.81
N MET A 139 -2.28 -4.27 6.15
CA MET A 139 -3.60 -4.02 6.69
C MET A 139 -4.66 -4.94 6.10
N THR A 140 -5.51 -5.53 6.95
CA THR A 140 -6.61 -6.40 6.52
C THR A 140 -7.80 -6.30 7.47
N ALA A 141 -9.03 -6.44 6.97
CA ALA A 141 -10.21 -6.62 7.82
C ALA A 141 -10.45 -8.10 8.20
N THR A 142 -9.85 -9.02 7.45
CA THR A 142 -9.93 -10.47 7.67
C THR A 142 -8.53 -10.96 8.02
N PRO A 143 -8.15 -10.99 9.31
CA PRO A 143 -6.84 -11.51 9.71
C PRO A 143 -6.73 -12.99 9.35
N ILE A 144 -5.53 -13.41 8.98
CA ILE A 144 -5.22 -14.81 8.70
C ILE A 144 -4.66 -15.44 9.97
N GLU A 145 -5.08 -16.66 10.30
CA GLU A 145 -4.55 -17.38 11.45
C GLU A 145 -3.05 -17.61 11.29
N ARG A 146 -2.32 -17.54 12.41
CA ARG A 146 -0.85 -17.51 12.40
C ARG A 146 -0.22 -18.72 11.73
N GLU A 147 -0.88 -19.89 11.78
CA GLU A 147 -0.42 -21.12 11.14
C GLU A 147 -0.42 -21.05 9.60
N TYR A 148 -1.32 -20.27 9.00
CA TYR A 148 -1.41 -20.06 7.55
C TYR A 148 -0.60 -18.84 7.07
N MET A 149 -0.01 -18.07 7.98
CA MET A 149 0.74 -16.87 7.67
C MET A 149 2.09 -17.20 7.02
N LEU A 150 2.47 -16.41 6.01
CA LEU A 150 3.78 -16.50 5.34
C LEU A 150 4.92 -16.20 6.32
N GLU A 151 6.01 -16.97 6.23
CA GLU A 151 7.17 -16.84 7.14
C GLU A 151 7.75 -15.43 7.13
N GLU A 152 7.75 -14.79 5.97
CA GLU A 152 8.20 -13.42 5.75
C GLU A 152 7.42 -12.39 6.58
N LEU A 153 6.20 -12.70 7.02
CA LEU A 153 5.34 -11.80 7.81
C LEU A 153 5.25 -12.18 9.29
N ARG A 154 5.62 -13.41 9.68
CA ARG A 154 5.43 -13.94 11.04
C ARG A 154 6.19 -13.20 12.14
N HIS A 155 7.24 -12.46 11.77
CA HIS A 155 8.06 -11.68 12.67
C HIS A 155 7.44 -10.32 13.04
N LEU A 156 6.44 -9.86 12.29
CA LEU A 156 5.76 -8.60 12.55
C LEU A 156 4.74 -8.74 13.70
N PRO A 157 4.61 -7.71 14.57
CA PRO A 157 3.57 -7.69 15.59
C PRO A 157 2.19 -7.50 14.96
N THR A 158 1.15 -8.02 15.60
CA THR A 158 -0.24 -7.75 15.24
C THR A 158 -0.77 -6.54 16.03
N CYS A 159 -1.42 -5.61 15.34
CA CYS A 159 -2.10 -4.47 15.93
C CYS A 159 -3.56 -4.47 15.51
N GLU A 160 -4.47 -4.02 16.38
CA GLU A 160 -5.89 -3.91 16.06
C GLU A 160 -6.41 -2.50 16.40
N ILE A 161 -7.50 -2.08 15.76
CA ILE A 161 -8.28 -0.93 16.23
C ILE A 161 -9.08 -1.38 17.45
N ASP A 162 -8.96 -0.68 18.57
CA ASP A 162 -9.82 -0.89 19.74
C ASP A 162 -11.31 -0.69 19.39
#